data_AF-T2JHR8-F1
#
_entry.id   AF-T2JHR8-F1
#
_cell.length_a   1.000
_cell.length_b   1.000
_cell.length_c   1.000
_cell.angle_alpha   90.00
_cell.angle_beta   90.00
_cell.angle_gamma   90.00
#
_symmetry.space_group_name_H-M   'P 1'
#
loop_
_entity.id
_entity.type
_entity.pdbx_description
1 polymer ?
#
loop_
_entity_poly.entity_id
_entity_poly.type
_entity_poly.pdbx_seq_one_letter_code
_entity_poly.pdbx_strand_id
1 'polypeptide(L)'
;MLKILVINQHTANFGDDAAGVAMAIQLHQQFPDAELHFVYNWPWGKDQFLPIPYKQDKTFHHNEIIIQKTDLLDAIRYVSTKFLPILIKNRPQTTISAYVNLVKESDFVIVSPGGSNIGIYQDWICLFRVLVAVLEKKRPVFHLNSLGKSGNLVFDIITKFVLKRSQVFVREKEKP
;
A
#
# COMPACT_ATOMS: atom_id res chain seq x y z
N MET A 1 -6.89 -20.25 1.30
CA MET A 1 -7.34 -19.51 0.10
C MET A 1 -6.28 -18.48 -0.20
N LEU A 2 -5.97 -18.20 -1.47
CA LEU A 2 -4.94 -17.21 -1.80
C LEU A 2 -5.42 -15.81 -1.40
N LYS A 3 -4.62 -15.06 -0.64
CA LYS A 3 -4.96 -13.69 -0.20
C LYS A 3 -4.06 -12.67 -0.90
N ILE A 4 -4.66 -11.82 -1.73
CA ILE A 4 -3.99 -10.73 -2.44
C ILE A 4 -4.35 -9.41 -1.76
N LEU A 5 -3.35 -8.72 -1.21
CA LEU A 5 -3.50 -7.41 -0.62
C LEU A 5 -3.12 -6.32 -1.62
N VAL A 6 -4.09 -5.52 -2.04
CA VAL A 6 -3.90 -4.30 -2.81
C VAL A 6 -3.70 -3.13 -1.84
N ILE A 7 -2.54 -2.50 -1.90
CA ILE A 7 -2.21 -1.32 -1.08
C ILE A 7 -2.15 -0.06 -1.92
N ASN A 8 -2.39 1.08 -1.26
CA ASN A 8 -2.34 2.41 -1.85
C ASN A 8 -3.35 2.63 -2.98
N GLN A 9 -4.51 1.98 -2.94
CA GLN A 9 -5.60 2.28 -3.85
C GLN A 9 -6.10 3.70 -3.59
N HIS A 10 -6.06 4.56 -4.61
CA HIS A 10 -6.72 5.86 -4.59
C HIS A 10 -8.18 5.73 -5.00
N THR A 11 -9.01 6.69 -4.61
CA THR A 11 -10.44 6.70 -4.91
C THR A 11 -10.97 8.13 -4.95
N ALA A 12 -12.19 8.33 -5.47
CA ALA A 12 -12.78 9.64 -5.73
C ALA A 12 -12.03 10.46 -6.81
N ASN A 13 -11.28 9.77 -7.65
CA ASN A 13 -10.72 10.27 -8.89
C ASN A 13 -11.05 9.25 -9.99
N PHE A 14 -11.80 9.65 -11.02
CA PHE A 14 -12.26 8.73 -12.06
C PHE A 14 -11.11 7.96 -12.73
N GLY A 15 -9.93 8.56 -12.89
CA GLY A 15 -8.76 7.90 -13.46
C GLY A 15 -8.22 6.79 -12.56
N ASP A 16 -8.05 7.09 -11.26
CA ASP A 16 -7.59 6.12 -10.27
C ASP A 16 -8.63 5.02 -10.00
N ASP A 17 -9.92 5.38 -9.99
CA ASP A 17 -11.04 4.45 -9.86
C ASP A 17 -11.05 3.47 -11.02
N ALA A 18 -10.97 3.98 -12.27
CA ALA A 18 -10.95 3.14 -13.46
C ALA A 18 -9.72 2.23 -13.50
N ALA A 19 -8.54 2.75 -13.13
CA ALA A 19 -7.31 1.96 -13.08
C ALA A 19 -7.38 0.86 -12.00
N GLY A 20 -7.89 1.19 -10.81
CA GLY A 20 -8.09 0.23 -9.72
C GLY A 20 -9.09 -0.86 -10.08
N VAL A 21 -10.24 -0.49 -10.65
CA VAL A 21 -11.27 -1.43 -11.12
C VAL A 21 -10.72 -2.34 -12.21
N ALA A 22 -9.99 -1.80 -13.20
CA ALA A 22 -9.41 -2.60 -14.28
C ALA A 22 -8.38 -3.62 -13.76
N MET A 23 -7.53 -3.23 -12.81
CA MET A 23 -6.62 -4.15 -12.14
C MET A 23 -7.39 -5.23 -11.37
N ALA A 24 -8.43 -4.86 -10.62
CA ALA A 24 -9.24 -5.79 -9.85
C ALA A 24 -9.90 -6.86 -10.74
N ILE A 25 -10.47 -6.45 -11.89
CA ILE A 25 -11.05 -7.35 -12.88
C ILE A 25 -10.00 -8.34 -13.40
N GLN A 26 -8.80 -7.86 -13.77
CA GLN A 26 -7.73 -8.74 -14.27
C GLN A 26 -7.28 -9.75 -13.21
N LEU A 27 -7.12 -9.31 -11.96
CA LEU A 27 -6.75 -10.20 -10.85
C LEU A 27 -7.82 -11.26 -10.60
N HIS A 28 -9.10 -10.88 -10.62
CA HIS A 28 -10.18 -11.84 -10.44
C HIS A 28 -10.27 -12.85 -11.60
N GLN A 29 -10.08 -12.40 -12.85
CA GLN A 29 -10.07 -13.31 -14.00
C GLN A 29 -8.90 -14.30 -13.96
N GLN A 30 -7.73 -13.86 -13.50
CA GLN A 30 -6.53 -14.72 -13.41
C GLN A 30 -6.55 -15.61 -12.16
N PHE A 31 -7.13 -15.13 -11.06
CA PHE A 31 -7.18 -15.80 -9.77
C PHE A 31 -8.61 -15.79 -9.21
N PRO A 32 -9.56 -16.53 -9.82
CA PRO A 32 -10.98 -16.47 -9.47
C PRO A 32 -11.28 -16.91 -8.03
N ASP A 33 -10.38 -17.69 -7.43
CA ASP A 33 -10.51 -18.16 -6.05
C ASP A 33 -9.77 -17.32 -5.01
N ALA A 34 -9.07 -16.27 -5.42
CA ALA A 34 -8.34 -15.42 -4.49
C ALA A 34 -9.25 -14.44 -3.75
N GLU A 35 -8.90 -14.15 -2.50
CA GLU A 35 -9.44 -13.01 -1.77
C GLU A 35 -8.68 -11.75 -2.17
N LEU A 36 -9.40 -10.70 -2.57
CA LEU A 36 -8.84 -9.39 -2.88
C LEU A 36 -9.14 -8.42 -1.74
N HIS A 37 -8.09 -7.97 -1.06
CA HIS A 37 -8.19 -7.03 0.06
C HIS A 37 -7.66 -5.67 -0.37
N PHE A 38 -8.46 -4.61 -0.29
CA PHE A 38 -8.07 -3.27 -0.67
C PHE A 38 -7.81 -2.40 0.57
N VAL A 39 -6.62 -1.80 0.63
CA VAL A 39 -6.26 -0.74 1.58
C VAL A 39 -6.01 0.55 0.81
N TYR A 40 -6.72 1.59 1.22
CA TYR A 40 -6.81 2.83 0.47
C TYR A 40 -5.83 3.89 0.97
N ASN A 41 -5.34 4.70 0.03
CA ASN A 41 -4.61 5.92 0.31
C ASN A 41 -5.58 7.12 0.29
N TRP A 42 -6.31 7.29 1.39
CA TRP A 42 -7.36 8.28 1.53
C TRP A 42 -6.90 9.42 2.46
N PRO A 43 -6.82 10.67 1.97
CA PRO A 43 -6.30 11.79 2.76
C PRO A 43 -7.35 12.40 3.72
N TRP A 44 -8.63 12.07 3.55
CA TRP A 44 -9.73 12.65 4.32
C TRP A 44 -10.18 11.74 5.48
N GLY A 45 -11.22 12.16 6.20
CA GLY A 45 -11.80 11.40 7.30
C GLY A 45 -12.46 10.09 6.86
N LYS A 46 -12.57 9.13 7.78
CA LYS A 46 -13.21 7.82 7.54
C LYS A 46 -14.69 7.94 7.18
N ASP A 47 -15.34 8.98 7.69
CA ASP A 47 -16.74 9.37 7.44
C ASP A 47 -17.02 9.73 5.98
N GLN A 48 -15.99 10.14 5.24
CA GLN A 48 -16.11 10.55 3.82
C GLN A 48 -15.62 9.46 2.86
N PHE A 49 -15.19 8.31 3.37
CA PHE A 49 -14.58 7.27 2.57
C PHE A 49 -15.54 6.68 1.54
N LEU A 50 -15.08 6.58 0.29
CA LEU A 50 -15.78 5.93 -0.81
C LEU A 50 -14.85 4.91 -1.46
N PRO A 51 -15.13 3.60 -1.44
CA PRO A 51 -14.31 2.62 -2.14
C PRO A 51 -14.46 2.78 -3.66
N ILE A 52 -13.52 2.24 -4.43
CA ILE A 52 -13.70 2.13 -5.89
C ILE A 52 -14.98 1.33 -6.18
N PRO A 53 -15.68 1.59 -7.30
CA PRO A 53 -16.95 0.94 -7.62
C PRO A 53 -16.77 -0.50 -8.15
N TYR A 54 -16.05 -1.33 -7.39
CA TYR A 54 -15.82 -2.74 -7.68
C TYR A 54 -16.38 -3.62 -6.57
N LYS A 55 -17.38 -4.43 -6.90
CA LYS A 55 -18.03 -5.36 -5.98
C LYS A 55 -18.13 -6.71 -6.67
N GLN A 56 -17.34 -7.67 -6.19
CA GLN A 56 -17.41 -9.08 -6.57
C GLN A 56 -17.22 -9.93 -5.31
N ASP A 57 -17.58 -11.20 -5.40
CA ASP A 57 -17.34 -12.15 -4.32
C ASP A 57 -15.86 -12.18 -3.95
N LYS A 58 -15.57 -12.43 -2.66
CA LYS A 58 -14.21 -12.48 -2.11
C LYS A 58 -13.42 -11.16 -2.26
N THR A 59 -14.11 -10.04 -2.45
CA THR A 59 -13.51 -8.69 -2.44
C THR A 59 -13.83 -7.97 -1.13
N PHE A 60 -12.79 -7.46 -0.46
CA PHE A 60 -12.87 -6.80 0.84
C PHE A 60 -12.25 -5.40 0.77
N HIS A 61 -13.01 -4.39 1.18
CA HIS A 61 -12.56 -2.99 1.20
C HIS A 61 -12.34 -2.54 2.64
N HIS A 62 -11.09 -2.29 3.03
CA HIS A 62 -10.71 -2.01 4.42
C HIS A 62 -10.73 -0.52 4.74
N ASN A 63 -11.92 0.06 4.89
CA ASN A 63 -12.10 1.47 5.27
C ASN A 63 -11.72 1.76 6.73
N GLU A 64 -11.64 0.73 7.56
CA GLU A 64 -11.13 0.81 8.92
C GLU A 64 -9.60 1.04 8.98
N ILE A 65 -8.87 0.68 7.91
CA ILE A 65 -7.41 0.77 7.79
C ILE A 65 -6.98 2.02 7.00
N ILE A 66 -7.47 3.18 7.42
CA ILE A 66 -7.03 4.49 6.91
C ILE A 66 -6.02 5.08 7.90
N ILE A 67 -4.75 5.12 7.49
CA ILE A 67 -3.66 5.69 8.28
C ILE A 67 -3.77 7.22 8.25
N GLN A 68 -3.83 7.83 9.42
CA GLN A 68 -3.91 9.26 9.62
C GLN A 68 -2.67 9.78 10.36
N LYS A 69 -2.54 11.11 10.49
CA LYS A 69 -1.43 11.74 11.23
C LYS A 69 -1.36 11.28 12.69
N THR A 70 -2.49 10.94 13.29
CA THR A 70 -2.59 10.41 14.66
C THR A 70 -1.90 9.06 14.83
N ASP A 71 -1.74 8.28 13.75
CA ASP A 71 -1.07 6.97 13.77
C ASP A 71 0.47 7.08 13.69
N LEU A 72 1.03 8.29 13.55
CA LEU A 72 2.48 8.50 13.36
C LEU A 72 3.33 7.87 14.47
N LEU A 73 2.90 8.00 15.73
CA LEU A 73 3.63 7.43 16.86
C LEU A 73 3.66 5.90 16.79
N ASP A 74 2.54 5.28 16.41
CA ASP A 74 2.46 3.83 16.25
C ASP A 74 3.26 3.34 15.04
N ALA A 75 3.31 4.13 13.96
CA ALA A 75 4.14 3.86 12.79
C ALA A 75 5.64 3.90 13.13
N ILE A 76 6.10 4.93 13.83
CA ILE A 76 7.49 5.03 14.31
C ILE A 76 7.81 3.87 15.24
N ARG A 77 6.91 3.57 16.19
CA ARG A 77 7.07 2.47 17.13
C ARG A 77 7.23 1.14 16.40
N TYR A 78 6.36 0.86 15.42
CA TYR A 78 6.43 -0.34 14.60
C TYR A 78 7.79 -0.46 13.88
N VAL A 79 8.23 0.60 13.18
CA VAL A 79 9.52 0.57 12.46
C VAL A 79 10.67 0.32 13.44
N SER A 80 10.67 0.97 14.59
CA SER A 80 11.69 0.77 15.62
C SER A 80 11.73 -0.67 16.14
N THR A 81 10.59 -1.38 16.23
CA THR A 81 10.59 -2.81 16.62
C THR A 81 11.34 -3.71 15.65
N LYS A 82 11.49 -3.32 14.39
CA LYS A 82 12.23 -4.09 13.38
C LYS A 82 13.75 -4.02 13.56
N PHE A 83 14.23 -3.00 14.24
CA PHE A 83 15.65 -2.80 14.52
C PHE A 83 16.01 -3.05 16.00
N LEU A 84 15.07 -2.86 16.92
CA LEU A 84 15.25 -3.02 18.37
C LEU A 84 14.13 -3.89 18.99
N PRO A 85 13.98 -5.17 18.56
CA PRO A 85 12.83 -6.01 18.91
C PRO A 85 12.70 -6.34 20.41
N ILE A 86 13.80 -6.28 21.16
CA ILE A 86 13.84 -6.62 22.59
C ILE A 86 13.33 -5.45 23.47
N LEU A 87 13.45 -4.22 22.97
CA LEU A 87 13.19 -3.00 23.75
C LEU A 87 11.81 -2.39 23.49
N ILE A 88 11.21 -2.70 22.34
CA ILE A 88 9.99 -2.03 21.89
C ILE A 88 8.96 -3.09 21.46
N LYS A 89 7.84 -3.17 22.18
CA LYS A 89 6.68 -4.00 21.80
C LYS A 89 5.65 -3.17 21.04
N ASN A 90 5.04 -3.73 20.01
CA ASN A 90 3.94 -3.10 19.29
C ASN A 90 2.70 -2.96 20.20
N ARG A 91 1.91 -1.91 19.96
CA ARG A 91 0.59 -1.79 20.57
C ARG A 91 -0.42 -2.61 19.77
N PRO A 92 -1.17 -3.53 20.41
CA PRO A 92 -2.26 -4.22 19.73
C PRO A 92 -3.43 -3.25 19.48
N GLN A 93 -4.31 -3.60 18.54
CA GLN A 93 -5.58 -2.90 18.26
C GLN A 93 -5.43 -1.46 17.74
N THR A 94 -4.27 -1.09 17.19
CA THR A 94 -4.08 0.17 16.45
C THR A 94 -4.28 -0.02 14.95
N THR A 95 -4.55 1.06 14.20
CA THR A 95 -4.64 1.03 12.72
C THR A 95 -3.38 0.42 12.10
N ILE A 96 -2.21 0.77 12.63
CA ILE A 96 -0.92 0.23 12.18
C ILE A 96 -0.82 -1.26 12.46
N SER A 97 -1.23 -1.73 13.63
CA SER A 97 -1.21 -3.17 13.95
C SER A 97 -2.18 -3.97 13.06
N ALA A 98 -3.36 -3.42 12.76
CA ALA A 98 -4.32 -4.03 11.85
C ALA A 98 -3.75 -4.13 10.43
N TYR A 99 -3.14 -3.05 9.93
CA TYR A 99 -2.46 -3.06 8.63
C TYR A 99 -1.33 -4.07 8.58
N VAL A 100 -0.47 -4.12 9.60
CA VAL A 100 0.64 -5.08 9.69
C VAL A 100 0.15 -6.52 9.70
N ASN A 101 -0.93 -6.82 10.42
CA ASN A 101 -1.52 -8.16 10.44
C ASN A 101 -2.06 -8.54 9.06
N LEU A 102 -2.78 -7.63 8.40
CA LEU A 102 -3.30 -7.85 7.05
C LEU A 102 -2.16 -8.11 6.05
N VAL A 103 -1.05 -7.37 6.15
CA VAL A 103 0.16 -7.60 5.36
C VAL A 103 0.77 -8.96 5.65
N LYS A 104 0.84 -9.41 6.91
CA LYS A 104 1.43 -10.72 7.26
C LYS A 104 0.60 -11.88 6.71
N GLU A 105 -0.71 -11.77 6.83
CA GLU A 105 -1.70 -12.76 6.40
C GLU A 105 -1.81 -12.87 4.88
N SER A 106 -1.41 -11.84 4.12
CA SER A 106 -1.49 -11.90 2.66
C SER A 106 -0.38 -12.74 2.03
N ASP A 107 -0.69 -13.45 0.96
CA ASP A 107 0.30 -14.18 0.18
C ASP A 107 1.05 -13.23 -0.76
N PHE A 108 0.31 -12.29 -1.36
CA PHE A 108 0.85 -11.28 -2.26
C PHE A 108 0.46 -9.87 -1.82
N VAL A 109 1.34 -8.91 -2.10
CA VAL A 109 1.09 -7.48 -1.91
C VAL A 109 1.29 -6.79 -3.26
N ILE A 110 0.24 -6.14 -3.74
CA ILE A 110 0.24 -5.37 -4.99
C ILE A 110 0.09 -3.90 -4.63
N VAL A 111 0.95 -3.06 -5.17
CA VAL A 111 0.77 -1.61 -5.10
C VAL A 111 -0.15 -1.23 -6.26
N SER A 112 -1.29 -0.63 -5.93
CA SER A 112 -2.28 -0.19 -6.91
C SER A 112 -1.64 0.71 -7.97
N PRO A 113 -2.10 0.66 -9.24
CA PRO A 113 -1.79 1.70 -10.21
C PRO A 113 -2.12 3.07 -9.63
N GLY A 114 -1.27 4.04 -9.97
CA GLY A 114 -1.35 5.39 -9.42
C GLY A 114 -0.25 6.29 -9.98
N GLY A 115 -0.38 7.57 -9.68
CA GLY A 115 0.56 8.61 -10.11
C GLY A 115 1.88 8.61 -9.34
N SER A 116 2.59 9.74 -9.41
CA SER A 116 3.94 9.92 -8.86
C SER A 116 3.99 10.09 -7.33
N ASN A 117 3.19 9.31 -6.58
CA ASN A 117 3.12 9.32 -5.11
C ASN A 117 4.50 9.04 -4.50
N ILE A 118 5.19 8.03 -5.02
CA ILE A 118 6.60 7.76 -4.74
C ILE A 118 7.43 8.52 -5.77
N GLY A 119 7.63 9.81 -5.50
CA GLY A 119 8.27 10.75 -6.40
C GLY A 119 7.94 12.18 -5.99
N ILE A 120 7.53 13.01 -6.96
CA ILE A 120 7.29 14.45 -6.75
C ILE A 120 6.28 14.76 -5.63
N TYR A 121 5.31 13.87 -5.37
CA TYR A 121 4.29 14.11 -4.35
C TYR A 121 4.76 13.78 -2.92
N GLN A 122 5.90 13.11 -2.75
CA GLN A 122 6.45 12.75 -1.43
C GLN A 122 5.41 12.13 -0.49
N ASP A 123 4.63 11.18 -0.99
CA ASP A 123 3.55 10.60 -0.21
C ASP A 123 4.11 9.61 0.83
N TRP A 124 4.33 10.11 2.04
CA TRP A 124 4.90 9.37 3.15
C TRP A 124 4.03 8.19 3.60
N ILE A 125 2.70 8.31 3.50
CA ILE A 125 1.79 7.24 3.90
C ILE A 125 1.86 6.12 2.85
N CYS A 126 1.85 6.47 1.56
CA CYS A 126 2.06 5.54 0.47
C CYS A 126 3.39 4.78 0.62
N LEU A 127 4.49 5.51 0.84
CA LEU A 127 5.81 4.93 1.03
C LEU A 127 5.89 4.05 2.29
N PHE A 128 5.29 4.49 3.40
CA PHE A 128 5.22 3.72 4.64
C PHE A 128 4.50 2.38 4.44
N ARG A 129 3.38 2.36 3.71
CA ARG A 129 2.65 1.11 3.43
C ARG A 129 3.52 0.09 2.69
N VAL A 130 4.27 0.53 1.68
CA VAL A 130 5.22 -0.32 0.95
C VAL A 130 6.36 -0.76 1.88
N LEU A 131 6.88 0.15 2.70
CA LEU A 131 7.94 -0.16 3.66
C LEU A 131 7.51 -1.26 4.65
N VAL A 132 6.30 -1.20 5.20
CA VAL A 132 5.76 -2.24 6.08
C VAL A 132 5.76 -3.60 5.36
N ALA A 133 5.28 -3.67 4.12
CA ALA A 133 5.26 -4.91 3.35
C ALA A 133 6.68 -5.49 3.18
N VAL A 134 7.66 -4.65 2.84
CA VAL A 134 9.07 -5.06 2.73
C VAL A 134 9.65 -5.51 4.09
N LEU A 135 9.34 -4.81 5.18
CA LEU A 135 9.80 -5.16 6.53
C LEU A 135 9.16 -6.45 7.05
N GLU A 136 7.95 -6.78 6.61
CA GLU A 136 7.30 -8.08 6.83
C GLU A 136 7.69 -9.13 5.78
N LYS A 137 8.81 -8.91 5.06
CA LYS A 137 9.41 -9.84 4.11
C LYS A 137 8.52 -10.18 2.91
N LYS A 138 7.48 -9.39 2.65
CA LYS A 138 6.73 -9.45 1.39
C LYS A 138 7.56 -8.80 0.28
N ARG A 139 7.26 -9.16 -0.96
CA ARG A 139 7.86 -8.58 -2.16
C ARG A 139 6.78 -7.81 -2.92
N PRO A 140 6.56 -6.51 -2.63
CA PRO A 140 5.50 -5.74 -3.27
C PRO A 140 5.65 -5.74 -4.79
N VAL A 141 4.52 -5.84 -5.50
CA VAL A 141 4.46 -5.75 -6.94
C VAL A 141 3.85 -4.41 -7.32
N PHE A 142 4.64 -3.49 -7.88
CA PHE A 142 4.14 -2.23 -8.38
C PHE A 142 3.48 -2.45 -9.73
N HIS A 143 2.20 -2.10 -9.85
CA HIS A 143 1.42 -2.29 -11.05
C HIS A 143 1.19 -0.95 -11.75
N LEU A 144 2.07 -0.59 -12.69
CA LEU A 144 1.95 0.59 -13.55
C LEU A 144 1.96 1.93 -12.79
N ASN A 145 2.77 2.03 -11.74
CA ASN A 145 3.00 3.30 -11.05
C ASN A 145 3.96 4.20 -11.83
N SER A 146 3.75 5.52 -11.75
CA SER A 146 4.79 6.50 -12.08
C SER A 146 5.73 6.65 -10.88
N LEU A 147 7.04 6.48 -11.10
CA LEU A 147 8.05 6.57 -10.05
C LEU A 147 9.11 7.59 -10.47
N GLY A 148 9.59 8.38 -9.52
CA GLY A 148 10.61 9.40 -9.80
C GLY A 148 11.38 9.82 -8.55
N LYS A 149 12.38 10.69 -8.73
CA LYS A 149 13.05 11.33 -7.59
C LYS A 149 12.12 12.33 -6.93
N SER A 150 12.14 12.38 -5.61
CA SER A 150 11.36 13.35 -4.86
C SER A 150 12.11 14.65 -4.55
N GLY A 151 13.45 14.60 -4.54
CA GLY A 151 14.31 15.68 -4.07
C GLY A 151 14.49 15.71 -2.55
N ASN A 152 13.78 14.85 -1.81
CA ASN A 152 13.92 14.69 -0.37
C ASN A 152 14.81 13.49 -0.05
N LEU A 153 15.98 13.75 0.55
CA LEU A 153 17.00 12.73 0.79
C LEU A 153 16.49 11.54 1.60
N VAL A 154 15.73 11.78 2.68
CA VAL A 154 15.21 10.71 3.54
C VAL A 154 14.17 9.88 2.81
N PHE A 155 13.25 10.56 2.10
CA PHE A 155 12.22 9.90 1.29
C PHE A 155 12.87 9.03 0.20
N ASP A 156 13.87 9.56 -0.49
CA ASP A 156 14.57 8.90 -1.59
C ASP A 156 15.40 7.69 -1.10
N ILE A 157 16.00 7.77 0.09
CA ILE A 157 16.71 6.63 0.71
C ILE A 157 15.72 5.48 0.99
N ILE A 158 14.59 5.78 1.62
CA ILE A 158 13.58 4.77 1.95
C ILE A 158 12.97 4.21 0.65
N THR A 159 12.70 5.07 -0.33
CA THR A 159 12.22 4.69 -1.67
C THR A 159 13.18 3.70 -2.33
N LYS A 160 14.47 4.01 -2.38
CA LYS A 160 15.49 3.11 -2.93
C LYS A 160 15.55 1.77 -2.19
N PHE A 161 15.38 1.79 -0.86
CA PHE A 161 15.34 0.58 -0.05
C PHE A 161 14.16 -0.33 -0.40
N VAL A 162 12.95 0.24 -0.55
CA VAL A 162 11.74 -0.55 -0.85
C VAL A 162 11.71 -1.02 -2.31
N LEU A 163 12.10 -0.18 -3.28
CA LEU A 163 12.07 -0.54 -4.69
C LEU A 163 13.05 -1.67 -5.02
N LYS A 164 14.24 -1.69 -4.40
CA LYS A 164 15.20 -2.80 -4.53
C LYS A 164 14.66 -4.14 -4.03
N ARG A 165 13.61 -4.14 -3.22
CA ARG A 165 12.97 -5.33 -2.63
C ARG A 165 11.58 -5.58 -3.19
N SER A 166 11.24 -4.92 -4.29
CA SER A 166 9.95 -5.00 -4.95
C SER A 166 10.11 -5.54 -6.37
N GLN A 167 9.02 -5.98 -6.98
CA GLN A 167 8.93 -6.13 -8.43
C GLN A 167 8.29 -4.86 -8.98
N VAL A 168 8.94 -4.21 -9.95
CA VAL A 168 8.55 -2.88 -10.38
C VAL A 168 8.14 -2.88 -11.84
N PHE A 169 6.84 -2.71 -12.10
CA PHE A 169 6.31 -2.46 -13.43
C PHE A 169 5.87 -0.99 -13.49
N VAL A 170 6.63 -0.16 -14.21
CA VAL A 170 6.34 1.27 -14.38
C VAL A 170 5.49 1.50 -15.61
N ARG A 171 4.62 2.52 -15.57
CA ARG A 171 3.79 2.95 -16.71
C ARG A 171 4.65 3.52 -17.85
N GLU A 172 5.68 4.27 -17.48
CA GLU A 172 6.61 4.91 -18.41
C GLU A 172 8.03 4.66 -17.91
N LYS A 173 8.92 4.20 -18.81
CA LYS A 173 10.36 4.27 -18.54
C LYS A 173 10.77 5.69 -18.86
N GLU A 174 11.08 6.51 -17.85
CA GLU A 174 11.80 7.75 -18.12
C GLU A 174 13.05 7.37 -18.93
N LYS A 175 13.17 7.96 -20.14
CA LYS A 175 14.38 7.81 -20.94
C LYS A 175 15.54 8.42 -20.12
N PRO A 176 16.70 7.74 -20.09
CA PRO A 176 17.86 8.17 -19.32
C PRO A 176 18.32 9.59 -19.67
#